data_AF-A0A842SN29-F1
#
_entry.id   AF-A0A842SN29-F1
#
_cell.length_a   1.000
_cell.length_b   1.000
_cell.length_c   1.000
_cell.angle_alpha   90.00
_cell.angle_beta   90.00
_cell.angle_gamma   90.00
#
_symmetry.space_group_name_H-M   'P 1'
#
loop_
_entity.id
_entity.type
_entity.pdbx_description
1 polymer ?
#
loop_
_entity_poly.entity_id
_entity_poly.type
_entity_poly.pdbx_seq_one_letter_code
_entity_poly.pdbx_strand_id
1 'polypeptide(L)'
;YNLVDSVGGGLHHAGPDYGGGFCVFNDVAVCAEAFLRTLGNERVLILDTDVHAGNGTMDIFYKDPRVLFIDIHQDPLSIYPGRGFIEEIGEGEGKGYTVNIPLPPYTGNEGMEMVLEKVFMPLVLQFEPQIIIRNGGSDPHFSDSLGSLRLTYDGFHKIGKIVREAAGVRNIPVVNMSCSGYNPDTVAEGMYSILSGLIDKELDIHEDEMPESYDPQVESIEEIISELGEKLSDHWNI
;
A
#
# COMPACT_ATOMS: atom_id res chain seq x y z
N TYR A 1 16.41 -7.46 9.78
CA TYR A 1 15.61 -8.07 8.69
C TYR A 1 16.27 -7.74 7.36
N ASN A 2 16.01 -8.54 6.31
CA ASN A 2 16.60 -8.32 4.99
C ASN A 2 15.72 -7.34 4.21
N LEU A 3 16.31 -6.31 3.61
CA LEU A 3 15.63 -5.35 2.74
C LEU A 3 16.24 -5.41 1.35
N VAL A 4 15.39 -5.47 0.33
CA VAL A 4 15.76 -5.25 -1.07
C VAL A 4 14.96 -4.06 -1.57
N ASP A 5 15.63 -3.14 -2.26
CA ASP A 5 14.99 -1.98 -2.89
C ASP A 5 15.05 -2.15 -4.43
N SER A 6 13.89 -2.08 -5.08
CA SER A 6 13.71 -2.21 -6.51
C SER A 6 13.15 -0.91 -7.09
N VAL A 7 14.06 0.01 -7.37
CA VAL A 7 13.74 1.31 -7.98
C VAL A 7 13.17 1.11 -9.39
N GLY A 8 12.03 1.75 -9.67
CA GLY A 8 11.35 1.68 -10.96
C GLY A 8 10.50 0.42 -11.17
N GLY A 9 10.31 -0.40 -10.13
CA GLY A 9 9.30 -1.46 -10.10
C GLY A 9 8.05 -1.04 -9.33
N GLY A 10 6.91 -1.69 -9.58
CA GLY A 10 5.64 -1.35 -8.92
C GLY A 10 4.44 -1.20 -9.85
N LEU A 11 4.44 -1.94 -10.97
CA LEU A 11 3.45 -1.85 -12.03
C LEU A 11 2.18 -2.65 -11.69
N HIS A 12 1.38 -2.14 -10.76
CA HIS A 12 0.25 -2.88 -10.17
C HIS A 12 -1.05 -2.95 -11.00
N HIS A 13 -1.17 -2.20 -12.10
CA HIS A 13 -2.43 -2.09 -12.86
C HIS A 13 -2.64 -3.16 -13.93
N ALA A 14 -1.58 -3.88 -14.33
CA ALA A 14 -1.70 -4.96 -15.29
C ALA A 14 -2.34 -6.20 -14.64
N GLY A 15 -3.40 -6.72 -15.23
CA GLY A 15 -4.13 -7.91 -14.77
C GLY A 15 -3.73 -9.18 -15.53
N PRO A 16 -4.46 -10.29 -15.33
CA PRO A 16 -4.14 -11.58 -15.96
C PRO A 16 -4.21 -11.58 -17.50
N ASP A 17 -5.12 -10.79 -18.07
CA ASP A 17 -5.42 -10.75 -19.51
C ASP A 17 -5.50 -9.33 -20.09
N TYR A 18 -5.05 -8.31 -19.33
CA TYR A 18 -5.06 -6.91 -19.76
C TYR A 18 -3.88 -6.10 -19.17
N GLY A 19 -3.50 -5.03 -19.89
CA GLY A 19 -2.68 -3.95 -19.34
C GLY A 19 -3.53 -2.71 -19.02
N GLY A 20 -3.04 -1.80 -18.18
CA GLY A 20 -3.77 -0.61 -17.72
C GLY A 20 -2.86 0.34 -16.95
N GLY A 21 -3.24 1.61 -16.80
CA GLY A 21 -2.50 2.57 -15.96
C GLY A 21 -0.98 2.59 -16.18
N PHE A 22 -0.53 2.69 -17.43
CA PHE A 22 0.90 2.62 -17.82
C PHE A 22 1.62 1.27 -17.58
N CYS A 23 0.93 0.27 -17.04
CA CYS A 23 1.46 -1.06 -16.74
C CYS A 23 1.15 -2.05 -17.87
N VAL A 24 2.21 -2.65 -18.45
CA VAL A 24 2.09 -3.75 -19.44
C VAL A 24 2.26 -5.12 -18.77
N PHE A 25 3.10 -5.19 -17.73
CA PHE A 25 3.33 -6.38 -16.91
C PHE A 25 3.19 -6.00 -15.44
N ASN A 26 2.79 -6.95 -14.61
CA ASN A 26 2.67 -6.76 -13.16
C ASN A 26 3.87 -7.39 -12.45
N ASP A 27 4.91 -6.59 -12.26
CA ASP A 27 6.15 -7.03 -11.60
C ASP A 27 5.97 -7.29 -10.10
N VAL A 28 5.04 -6.59 -9.44
CA VAL A 28 4.62 -6.85 -8.05
C VAL A 28 4.08 -8.29 -7.93
N ALA A 29 3.16 -8.67 -8.82
CA ALA A 29 2.59 -10.00 -8.84
C ALA A 29 3.61 -11.07 -9.25
N VAL A 30 4.49 -10.77 -10.21
CA VAL A 30 5.59 -11.68 -10.58
C VAL A 30 6.53 -11.91 -9.39
N CYS A 31 6.83 -10.88 -8.61
CA CYS A 31 7.64 -10.98 -7.40
C CYS A 31 6.97 -11.91 -6.37
N ALA A 32 5.68 -11.69 -6.09
CA ALA A 32 4.92 -12.55 -5.16
C ALA A 32 4.88 -14.02 -5.62
N GLU A 33 4.62 -14.27 -6.90
CA GLU A 33 4.62 -15.62 -7.47
C GLU A 33 6.00 -16.28 -7.47
N ALA A 34 7.08 -15.51 -7.60
CA ALA A 34 8.43 -16.03 -7.45
C ALA A 34 8.67 -16.54 -6.03
N PHE A 35 8.24 -15.80 -5.00
CA PHE A 35 8.33 -16.25 -3.61
C PHE A 35 7.48 -17.51 -3.37
N LEU A 36 6.24 -17.52 -3.85
CA LEU A 36 5.33 -18.66 -3.66
C LEU A 36 5.81 -19.93 -4.37
N ARG A 37 6.11 -19.85 -5.66
CA ARG A 37 6.37 -21.03 -6.50
C ARG A 37 7.83 -21.46 -6.55
N THR A 38 8.75 -20.50 -6.52
CA THR A 38 10.18 -20.78 -6.73
C THR A 38 10.93 -20.88 -5.42
N LEU A 39 10.62 -20.02 -4.46
CA LEU A 39 11.31 -19.97 -3.16
C LEU A 39 10.59 -20.76 -2.05
N GLY A 40 9.35 -21.21 -2.32
CA GLY A 40 8.60 -22.11 -1.43
C GLY A 40 7.96 -21.40 -0.24
N ASN A 41 7.75 -20.09 -0.32
CA ASN A 41 6.93 -19.37 0.64
C ASN A 41 5.46 -19.82 0.53
N GLU A 42 4.76 -19.86 1.64
CA GLU A 42 3.35 -20.19 1.76
C GLU A 42 2.49 -18.94 1.97
N ARG A 43 3.08 -17.85 2.48
CA ARG A 43 2.39 -16.60 2.80
C ARG A 43 3.19 -15.38 2.38
N VAL A 44 2.66 -14.62 1.43
CA VAL A 44 3.21 -13.36 0.92
C VAL A 44 2.24 -12.24 1.27
N LEU A 45 2.72 -11.17 1.89
CA LEU A 45 1.92 -9.96 2.07
C LEU A 45 2.36 -8.93 1.05
N ILE A 46 1.40 -8.30 0.38
CA ILE A 46 1.62 -7.15 -0.47
C ILE A 46 0.92 -5.97 0.20
N LEU A 47 1.68 -4.92 0.53
CA LEU A 47 1.15 -3.63 0.99
C LEU A 47 1.32 -2.63 -0.16
N ASP A 48 0.22 -2.15 -0.71
CA ASP A 48 0.20 -1.12 -1.73
C ASP A 48 -0.24 0.22 -1.13
N THR A 49 0.58 1.24 -1.31
CA THR A 49 0.28 2.62 -0.87
C THR A 49 0.41 3.62 -2.01
N ASP A 50 0.26 3.17 -3.26
CA ASP A 50 0.04 4.04 -4.40
C ASP A 50 -1.29 4.80 -4.24
N VAL A 51 -1.42 6.00 -4.82
CA VAL A 51 -2.67 6.76 -4.73
C VAL A 51 -3.83 6.09 -5.48
N HIS A 52 -3.53 5.24 -6.46
CA HIS A 52 -4.50 4.49 -7.25
C HIS A 52 -4.63 3.06 -6.72
N ALA A 53 -5.83 2.49 -6.81
CA ALA A 53 -6.02 1.09 -6.45
C ALA A 53 -5.21 0.16 -7.38
N GLY A 54 -4.54 -0.82 -6.80
CA GLY A 54 -3.77 -1.85 -7.49
C GLY A 54 -4.64 -2.93 -8.13
N ASN A 55 -5.58 -2.54 -8.98
CA ASN A 55 -6.63 -3.40 -9.55
C ASN A 55 -6.08 -4.65 -10.26
N GLY A 56 -4.93 -4.55 -10.93
CA GLY A 56 -4.32 -5.69 -11.61
C GLY A 56 -3.78 -6.72 -10.62
N THR A 57 -3.07 -6.25 -9.59
CA THR A 57 -2.57 -7.08 -8.49
C THR A 57 -3.73 -7.75 -7.74
N MET A 58 -4.79 -7.00 -7.45
CA MET A 58 -6.03 -7.51 -6.88
C MET A 58 -6.62 -8.63 -7.73
N ASP A 59 -6.86 -8.40 -9.02
CA ASP A 59 -7.48 -9.39 -9.91
C ASP A 59 -6.64 -10.68 -10.03
N ILE A 60 -5.31 -10.58 -9.99
CA ILE A 60 -4.39 -11.74 -10.06
C ILE A 60 -4.53 -12.64 -8.82
N PHE A 61 -4.60 -12.05 -7.62
CA PHE A 61 -4.61 -12.79 -6.36
C PHE A 61 -5.98 -12.94 -5.70
N TYR A 62 -7.05 -12.46 -6.35
CA TYR A 62 -8.40 -12.35 -5.78
C TYR A 62 -8.97 -13.65 -5.19
N LYS A 63 -8.45 -14.81 -5.62
CA LYS A 63 -8.86 -16.15 -5.18
C LYS A 63 -7.82 -16.91 -4.37
N ASP A 64 -6.65 -16.32 -4.11
CA ASP A 64 -5.50 -17.01 -3.52
C ASP A 64 -5.26 -16.59 -2.06
N PRO A 65 -5.56 -17.45 -1.07
CA PRO A 65 -5.34 -17.13 0.35
C PRO A 65 -3.86 -17.09 0.75
N ARG A 66 -2.94 -17.47 -0.14
CA ARG A 66 -1.50 -17.40 0.14
C ARG A 66 -0.96 -15.98 0.00
N VAL A 67 -1.74 -15.07 -0.60
CA VAL A 67 -1.39 -13.66 -0.76
C VAL A 67 -2.40 -12.80 -0.02
N LEU A 68 -1.93 -12.07 1.00
CA LEU A 68 -2.72 -11.00 1.61
C LEU A 68 -2.37 -9.68 0.91
N PHE A 69 -3.31 -9.16 0.13
CA PHE A 69 -3.19 -7.87 -0.55
C PHE A 69 -3.89 -6.78 0.26
N ILE A 70 -3.12 -5.84 0.77
CA ILE A 70 -3.60 -4.66 1.51
C ILE A 70 -3.33 -3.44 0.64
N ASP A 71 -4.38 -2.75 0.23
CA ASP A 71 -4.33 -1.68 -0.75
C ASP A 71 -4.93 -0.40 -0.14
N ILE A 72 -4.10 0.61 0.09
CA ILE A 72 -4.48 1.89 0.68
C ILE A 72 -4.35 2.97 -0.41
N HIS A 73 -5.48 3.38 -0.96
CA HIS A 73 -5.55 4.25 -2.13
C HIS A 73 -6.67 5.30 -1.98
N GLN A 74 -6.71 6.28 -2.87
CA GLN A 74 -7.80 7.27 -2.88
C GLN A 74 -9.11 6.66 -3.39
N ASP A 75 -10.23 7.11 -2.80
CA ASP A 75 -11.60 6.67 -3.10
C ASP A 75 -11.85 6.46 -4.61
N PRO A 76 -12.20 5.22 -5.03
CA PRO A 76 -12.43 4.85 -6.44
C PRO A 76 -13.51 5.66 -7.16
N LEU A 77 -14.39 6.37 -6.44
CA LEU A 77 -15.38 7.27 -7.05
C LEU A 77 -14.75 8.55 -7.61
N SER A 78 -13.52 8.87 -7.22
CA SER A 78 -12.86 10.14 -7.51
C SER A 78 -11.64 10.02 -8.43
N ILE A 79 -11.14 8.80 -8.69
CA ILE A 79 -9.88 8.56 -9.38
C ILE A 79 -9.89 7.24 -10.18
N TYR A 80 -9.00 7.14 -11.17
CA TYR A 80 -8.68 5.88 -11.83
C TYR A 80 -8.19 4.85 -10.78
N PRO A 81 -8.53 3.55 -10.89
CA PRO A 81 -9.22 2.87 -11.99
C PRO A 81 -10.74 2.72 -11.86
N GLY A 82 -11.36 3.26 -10.80
CA GLY A 82 -12.75 2.95 -10.48
C GLY A 82 -12.97 1.51 -9.99
N ARG A 83 -11.96 0.95 -9.31
CA ARG A 83 -11.92 -0.34 -8.60
C ARG A 83 -11.22 -0.13 -7.26
N GLY A 84 -11.27 -1.11 -6.36
CA GLY A 84 -10.72 -0.99 -5.01
C GLY A 84 -11.79 -0.60 -3.98
N PHE A 85 -13.06 -0.92 -4.24
CA PHE A 85 -14.11 -0.67 -3.27
C PHE A 85 -13.94 -1.58 -2.04
N ILE A 86 -14.39 -1.09 -0.90
CA ILE A 86 -14.31 -1.80 0.40
C ILE A 86 -15.05 -3.16 0.38
N GLU A 87 -16.02 -3.34 -0.52
CA GLU A 87 -16.74 -4.60 -0.74
C GLU A 87 -15.91 -5.68 -1.48
N GLU A 88 -14.86 -5.28 -2.20
CA GLU A 88 -14.07 -6.18 -3.05
C GLU A 88 -13.05 -6.97 -2.21
N ILE A 89 -13.53 -7.87 -1.35
CA ILE A 89 -12.70 -8.57 -0.35
C ILE A 89 -12.13 -9.93 -0.82
N GLY A 90 -12.13 -10.21 -2.13
CA GLY A 90 -11.73 -11.51 -2.67
C GLY A 90 -12.89 -12.49 -2.88
N GLU A 91 -12.60 -13.65 -3.48
CA GLU A 91 -13.57 -14.68 -3.83
C GLU A 91 -13.06 -16.10 -3.48
N GLY A 92 -13.97 -17.00 -3.13
CA GLY A 92 -13.63 -18.41 -2.90
C GLY A 92 -12.71 -18.57 -1.70
N GLU A 93 -11.61 -19.30 -1.87
CA GLU A 93 -10.60 -19.48 -0.82
C GLU A 93 -9.86 -18.18 -0.48
N GLY A 94 -9.74 -17.24 -1.44
CA GLY A 94 -9.12 -15.93 -1.24
C GLY A 94 -10.04 -14.88 -0.60
N LYS A 95 -11.29 -15.22 -0.26
CA LYS A 95 -12.17 -14.27 0.43
C LYS A 95 -11.57 -13.88 1.79
N GLY A 96 -11.54 -12.57 2.05
CA GLY A 96 -10.87 -11.95 3.19
C GLY A 96 -9.41 -11.56 2.92
N TYR A 97 -8.78 -12.04 1.85
CA TYR A 97 -7.35 -11.81 1.58
C TYR A 97 -7.08 -10.62 0.63
N THR A 98 -8.13 -9.92 0.21
CA THR A 98 -8.05 -8.58 -0.40
C THR A 98 -8.63 -7.58 0.59
N VAL A 99 -7.86 -6.57 0.95
CA VAL A 99 -8.19 -5.56 1.95
C VAL A 99 -8.02 -4.18 1.31
N ASN A 100 -9.09 -3.67 0.71
CA ASN A 100 -9.11 -2.34 0.12
C ASN A 100 -9.50 -1.29 1.16
N ILE A 101 -8.71 -0.23 1.27
CA ILE A 101 -8.96 0.91 2.15
C ILE A 101 -9.07 2.19 1.31
N PRO A 102 -10.27 2.54 0.82
CA PRO A 102 -10.49 3.73 0.00
C PRO A 102 -10.48 5.00 0.87
N LEU A 103 -9.36 5.73 0.86
CA LEU A 103 -9.19 6.98 1.58
C LEU A 103 -9.94 8.12 0.88
N PRO A 104 -10.72 8.95 1.60
CA PRO A 104 -11.35 10.08 0.96
C PRO A 104 -10.29 11.11 0.51
N PRO A 105 -10.56 11.87 -0.58
CA PRO A 105 -9.65 12.89 -1.08
C PRO A 105 -9.25 13.86 0.02
N TYR A 106 -8.00 14.32 -0.02
CA TYR A 106 -7.37 15.18 0.96
C TYR A 106 -6.94 14.53 2.28
N THR A 107 -7.07 13.20 2.41
CA THR A 107 -6.47 12.47 3.54
C THR A 107 -4.95 12.73 3.60
N GLY A 108 -4.48 13.12 4.79
CA GLY A 108 -3.09 13.45 5.07
C GLY A 108 -2.32 12.35 5.81
N ASN A 109 -1.24 12.76 6.47
CA ASN A 109 -0.32 11.85 7.15
C ASN A 109 -1.02 11.06 8.26
N GLU A 110 -1.84 11.73 9.08
CA GLU A 110 -2.51 11.15 10.24
C GLU A 110 -3.51 10.06 9.84
N GLY A 111 -4.27 10.27 8.75
CA GLY A 111 -5.18 9.26 8.22
C GLY A 111 -4.44 8.01 7.70
N MET A 112 -3.36 8.21 6.94
CA MET A 112 -2.51 7.10 6.46
C MET A 112 -1.86 6.33 7.62
N GLU A 113 -1.30 7.05 8.59
CA GLU A 113 -0.71 6.48 9.81
C GLU A 113 -1.75 5.66 10.58
N MET A 114 -2.96 6.19 10.77
CA MET A 114 -4.04 5.49 11.45
C MET A 114 -4.41 4.17 10.78
N VAL A 115 -4.53 4.15 9.45
CA VAL A 115 -4.84 2.90 8.71
C VAL A 115 -3.69 1.90 8.84
N LEU A 116 -2.45 2.35 8.75
CA LEU A 116 -1.30 1.46 8.89
C LEU A 116 -1.22 0.85 10.30
N GLU A 117 -1.50 1.62 11.33
CA GLU A 117 -1.48 1.16 12.72
C GLU A 117 -2.68 0.27 13.07
N LYS A 118 -3.89 0.64 12.64
CA LYS A 118 -5.13 -0.05 13.03
C LYS A 118 -5.51 -1.21 12.10
N VAL A 119 -4.98 -1.27 10.88
CA VAL A 119 -5.31 -2.32 9.90
C VAL A 119 -4.07 -3.12 9.51
N PHE A 120 -3.08 -2.48 8.89
CA PHE A 120 -1.91 -3.19 8.35
C PHE A 120 -1.13 -3.94 9.43
N MET A 121 -0.79 -3.29 10.55
CA MET A 121 -0.03 -3.92 11.63
C MET A 121 -0.77 -5.13 12.25
N PRO A 122 -2.05 -5.04 12.66
CA PRO A 122 -2.83 -6.20 13.12
C PRO A 122 -2.90 -7.34 12.10
N LEU A 123 -3.03 -7.02 10.81
CA LEU A 123 -3.05 -8.03 9.75
C LEU A 123 -1.71 -8.73 9.58
N VAL A 124 -0.58 -8.01 9.66
CA VAL A 124 0.77 -8.63 9.66
C VAL A 124 0.91 -9.61 10.83
N LEU A 125 0.42 -9.25 12.02
CA LEU A 125 0.49 -10.10 13.22
C LEU A 125 -0.36 -11.37 13.09
N GLN A 126 -1.52 -11.28 12.45
CA GLN A 126 -2.46 -12.40 12.28
C GLN A 126 -2.09 -13.31 11.10
N PHE A 127 -1.71 -12.72 9.96
CA PHE A 127 -1.37 -13.47 8.74
C PHE A 127 0.03 -14.11 8.83
N GLU A 128 0.93 -13.57 9.65
CA GLU A 128 2.30 -14.05 9.83
C GLU A 128 3.02 -14.29 8.46
N PRO A 129 3.15 -13.24 7.61
CA PRO A 129 3.75 -13.40 6.29
C PRO A 129 5.24 -13.76 6.40
N GLN A 130 5.73 -14.48 5.40
CA GLN A 130 7.15 -14.85 5.29
C GLN A 130 7.95 -13.83 4.49
N ILE A 131 7.28 -12.89 3.81
CA ILE A 131 7.85 -11.78 3.05
C ILE A 131 6.79 -10.68 2.96
N ILE A 132 7.21 -9.42 3.06
CA ILE A 132 6.39 -8.25 2.74
C ILE A 132 6.91 -7.64 1.45
N ILE A 133 6.03 -7.46 0.47
CA ILE A 133 6.28 -6.67 -0.73
C ILE A 133 5.57 -5.34 -0.51
N ARG A 134 6.34 -4.28 -0.29
CA ARG A 134 5.80 -2.93 -0.17
C ARG A 134 5.85 -2.28 -1.56
N ASN A 135 4.68 -1.90 -2.07
CA ASN A 135 4.48 -1.21 -3.33
C ASN A 135 4.02 0.24 -3.09
N GLY A 136 4.23 1.09 -4.08
CA GLY A 136 3.81 2.49 -4.08
C GLY A 136 5.00 3.45 -4.10
N GLY A 137 4.80 4.62 -4.66
CA GLY A 137 5.81 5.67 -4.81
C GLY A 137 5.38 6.95 -4.11
N SER A 138 5.49 8.07 -4.83
CA SER A 138 5.26 9.41 -4.28
C SER A 138 3.98 10.07 -4.79
N ASP A 139 3.14 9.40 -5.58
CA ASP A 139 1.91 10.02 -6.11
C ASP A 139 0.80 10.30 -5.08
N PRO A 140 0.83 9.79 -3.82
CA PRO A 140 -0.03 10.34 -2.77
C PRO A 140 0.38 11.74 -2.28
N HIS A 141 1.51 12.27 -2.75
CA HIS A 141 2.05 13.55 -2.30
C HIS A 141 1.09 14.69 -2.62
N PHE A 142 0.99 15.68 -1.72
CA PHE A 142 0.02 16.78 -1.89
C PHE A 142 0.21 17.63 -3.15
N SER A 143 1.41 17.60 -3.74
CA SER A 143 1.75 18.33 -4.97
C SER A 143 1.79 17.44 -6.22
N ASP A 144 1.44 16.15 -6.11
CA ASP A 144 1.24 15.31 -7.28
C ASP A 144 -0.02 15.76 -8.05
N SER A 145 -0.05 15.48 -9.34
CA SER A 145 -1.11 15.95 -10.25
C SER A 145 -2.15 14.89 -10.58
N LEU A 146 -1.90 13.62 -10.25
CA LEU A 146 -2.78 12.50 -10.58
C LEU A 146 -3.67 12.09 -9.40
N GLY A 147 -3.28 12.43 -8.18
CA GLY A 147 -4.04 12.19 -6.96
C GLY A 147 -4.56 13.45 -6.28
N SER A 148 -5.24 13.28 -5.16
CA SER A 148 -5.73 14.36 -4.30
C SER A 148 -5.51 14.06 -2.81
N LEU A 149 -4.73 13.02 -2.49
CA LEU A 149 -4.18 12.81 -1.15
C LEU A 149 -3.20 13.93 -0.81
N ARG A 150 -2.91 14.08 0.49
CA ARG A 150 -2.11 15.20 1.01
C ARG A 150 -0.95 14.72 1.86
N LEU A 151 -0.33 13.60 1.48
CA LEU A 151 0.87 13.11 2.16
C LEU A 151 2.04 14.06 1.94
N THR A 152 2.89 14.18 2.95
CA THR A 152 4.17 14.88 2.90
C THR A 152 5.33 13.89 2.97
N TYR A 153 6.56 14.37 2.82
CA TYR A 153 7.77 13.56 3.07
C TYR A 153 7.81 12.93 4.47
N ASP A 154 7.29 13.60 5.50
CA ASP A 154 7.16 13.01 6.84
C ASP A 154 6.17 11.83 6.86
N GLY A 155 5.05 11.96 6.16
CA GLY A 155 4.08 10.88 5.98
C GLY A 155 4.71 9.66 5.30
N PHE A 156 5.41 9.88 4.20
CA PHE A 156 6.16 8.82 3.50
C PHE A 156 7.21 8.15 4.38
N HIS A 157 7.93 8.93 5.19
CA HIS A 157 8.89 8.41 6.18
C HIS A 157 8.22 7.51 7.21
N LYS A 158 7.05 7.93 7.73
CA LYS A 158 6.25 7.14 8.66
C LYS A 158 5.75 5.84 8.05
N ILE A 159 5.32 5.83 6.78
CA ILE A 159 4.97 4.57 6.07
C ILE A 159 6.16 3.60 6.15
N GLY A 160 7.36 4.07 5.78
CA GLY A 160 8.56 3.24 5.84
C GLY A 160 8.89 2.73 7.25
N LYS A 161 8.76 3.58 8.27
CA LYS A 161 8.97 3.21 9.68
C LYS A 161 7.99 2.15 10.15
N ILE A 162 6.69 2.30 9.90
CA ILE A 162 5.66 1.36 10.33
C ILE A 162 5.85 0.00 9.65
N VAL A 163 6.18 -0.01 8.35
CA VAL A 163 6.49 -1.25 7.63
C VAL A 163 7.72 -1.94 8.22
N ARG A 164 8.77 -1.18 8.55
CA ARG A 164 9.96 -1.71 9.23
C ARG A 164 9.62 -2.29 10.60
N GLU A 165 8.79 -1.61 11.39
CA GLU A 165 8.37 -2.09 12.71
C GLU A 165 7.60 -3.40 12.59
N ALA A 166 6.61 -3.46 11.68
CA ALA A 166 5.81 -4.66 11.41
C ALA A 166 6.70 -5.83 10.97
N ALA A 167 7.63 -5.58 10.06
CA ALA A 167 8.60 -6.57 9.61
C ALA A 167 9.53 -7.03 10.76
N GLY A 168 9.91 -6.10 11.64
CA GLY A 168 10.77 -6.33 12.80
C GLY A 168 10.20 -7.33 13.81
N VAL A 169 8.87 -7.43 13.95
CA VAL A 169 8.21 -8.35 14.90
C VAL A 169 8.67 -9.79 14.72
N ARG A 170 8.92 -10.23 13.48
CA ARG A 170 9.36 -11.61 13.17
C ARG A 170 10.57 -11.69 12.25
N ASN A 171 11.32 -10.59 12.11
CA ASN A 171 12.40 -10.47 11.13
C ASN A 171 11.97 -10.81 9.70
N ILE A 172 10.75 -10.41 9.32
CA ILE A 172 10.17 -10.65 8.01
C ILE A 172 11.01 -9.88 6.97
N PRO A 173 11.52 -10.52 5.91
CA PRO A 173 12.18 -9.79 4.84
C PRO A 173 11.20 -8.84 4.13
N VAL A 174 11.73 -7.75 3.58
CA VAL A 174 10.96 -6.74 2.85
C VAL A 174 11.55 -6.54 1.45
N VAL A 175 10.69 -6.56 0.43
CA VAL A 175 11.02 -6.01 -0.90
C VAL A 175 10.27 -4.69 -1.03
N ASN A 176 11.00 -3.58 -1.16
CA ASN A 176 10.42 -2.29 -1.51
C ASN A 176 10.44 -2.13 -3.03
N MET A 177 9.28 -1.83 -3.61
CA MET A 177 9.10 -1.50 -5.02
C MET A 177 8.52 -0.09 -5.08
N SER A 178 9.25 0.82 -5.71
CA SER A 178 8.85 2.23 -5.80
C SER A 178 9.00 2.71 -7.24
N CYS A 179 7.87 3.03 -7.88
CA CYS A 179 7.82 3.55 -9.24
C CYS A 179 6.93 4.79 -9.38
N SER A 180 5.78 4.84 -8.70
CA SER A 180 4.79 5.91 -8.90
C SER A 180 5.28 7.28 -8.40
N GLY A 181 4.65 8.35 -8.88
CA GLY A 181 5.07 9.73 -8.67
C GLY A 181 5.28 10.46 -9.99
N TYR A 182 4.54 11.53 -10.19
CA TYR A 182 4.45 12.25 -11.46
C TYR A 182 4.83 13.72 -11.33
N ASN A 183 5.04 14.21 -10.11
CA ASN A 183 5.73 15.47 -9.88
C ASN A 183 7.26 15.25 -9.91
N PRO A 184 7.98 15.79 -10.92
CA PRO A 184 9.42 15.58 -11.07
C PRO A 184 10.24 16.23 -9.95
N ASP A 185 9.67 17.22 -9.26
CA ASP A 185 10.36 17.92 -8.17
C ASP A 185 10.29 17.11 -6.86
N THR A 186 9.26 16.27 -6.68
CA THR A 186 9.04 15.55 -5.41
C THR A 186 9.24 14.03 -5.50
N VAL A 187 9.28 13.45 -6.70
CA VAL A 187 9.33 11.99 -6.87
C VAL A 187 10.54 11.33 -6.20
N ALA A 188 11.73 11.89 -6.38
CA ALA A 188 12.94 11.34 -5.80
C ALA A 188 12.94 11.47 -4.26
N GLU A 189 12.44 12.59 -3.75
CA GLU A 189 12.37 12.90 -2.32
C GLU A 189 11.30 12.05 -1.60
N GLY A 190 10.16 11.80 -2.24
CA GLY A 190 9.14 10.87 -1.73
C GLY A 190 9.67 9.44 -1.65
N MET A 191 10.30 8.92 -2.70
CA MET A 191 10.93 7.59 -2.69
C MET A 191 12.03 7.49 -1.62
N TYR A 192 12.85 8.53 -1.50
CA TYR A 192 13.88 8.62 -0.46
C TYR A 192 13.28 8.64 0.96
N SER A 193 12.16 9.33 1.17
CA SER A 193 11.47 9.40 2.45
C SER A 193 11.01 8.02 2.91
N ILE A 194 10.37 7.25 2.02
CA ILE A 194 9.98 5.87 2.32
C ILE A 194 11.20 5.03 2.67
N LEU A 195 12.23 5.04 1.81
CA LEU A 195 13.41 4.20 2.00
C LEU A 195 14.14 4.54 3.30
N SER A 196 14.29 5.83 3.63
CA SER A 196 14.92 6.27 4.87
C SER A 196 14.17 5.76 6.11
N GLY A 197 12.84 5.77 6.10
CA GLY A 197 12.03 5.14 7.15
C GLY A 197 12.26 3.63 7.24
N LEU A 198 12.29 2.95 6.09
CA LEU A 198 12.55 1.51 6.00
C LEU A 198 13.95 1.11 6.47
N ILE A 199 14.94 2.00 6.48
CA ILE A 199 16.31 1.71 6.96
C ILE A 199 16.62 2.36 8.32
N ASP A 200 15.62 2.93 9.00
CA ASP A 200 15.79 3.61 10.29
C ASP A 200 16.73 4.81 10.24
N LYS A 201 16.75 5.51 9.10
CA LYS A 201 17.50 6.75 8.93
C LYS A 201 16.59 7.94 9.22
N GLU A 202 17.09 8.90 9.98
CA GLU A 202 16.45 10.21 10.13
C GLU A 202 16.24 10.86 8.75
N LEU A 203 15.08 11.50 8.58
CA LEU A 203 14.76 12.24 7.38
C LEU A 203 15.54 13.57 7.39
N ASP A 204 16.39 13.77 6.38
CA ASP A 204 17.25 14.95 6.22
C ASP A 204 16.80 15.88 5.08
N ILE A 205 15.55 15.69 4.63
CA ILE A 205 14.84 16.57 3.68
C ILE A 205 13.62 17.18 4.36
N HIS A 206 13.18 18.32 3.86
CA HIS A 206 12.08 19.09 4.43
C HIS A 206 11.16 19.55 3.32
N GLU A 207 9.89 19.73 3.67
CA GLU A 207 8.92 20.34 2.78
C GLU A 207 9.16 21.84 2.65
N ASP A 208 9.26 22.31 1.41
CA ASP A 208 9.32 23.75 1.11
C ASP A 208 7.93 24.40 1.22
N GLU A 209 6.88 23.64 0.91
CA GLU A 209 5.48 24.05 1.00
C GLU A 209 4.69 23.01 1.79
N MET A 210 3.69 23.47 2.55
CA MET A 210 2.78 22.55 3.25
C MET A 210 1.43 22.54 2.53
N PRO A 211 0.72 21.40 2.51
CA PRO A 211 -0.64 21.36 2.00
C PRO A 211 -1.52 22.36 2.76
N GLU A 212 -2.45 23.02 2.05
CA GLU A 212 -3.43 23.90 2.70
C GLU A 212 -4.12 23.14 3.85
N SER A 213 -4.11 23.74 5.03
CA SER A 213 -4.47 23.06 6.27
C SER A 213 -5.92 22.60 6.24
N TYR A 214 -6.13 21.29 6.08
CA TYR A 214 -7.19 20.58 6.79
C TYR A 214 -7.01 19.07 6.64
N ASP A 215 -6.93 18.35 7.77
CA ASP A 215 -7.27 16.93 7.85
C ASP A 215 -8.66 16.80 8.53
N PRO A 216 -9.77 17.02 7.79
CA PRO A 216 -11.13 16.84 8.33
C PRO A 216 -11.49 15.38 8.61
N GLN A 217 -10.71 14.43 8.13
CA GLN A 217 -11.27 13.14 7.70
C GLN A 217 -10.97 12.01 8.66
N VAL A 218 -10.34 12.28 9.81
CA VAL A 218 -10.10 11.27 10.83
C VAL A 218 -11.38 10.52 11.21
N GLU A 219 -12.51 11.21 11.41
CA GLU A 219 -13.81 10.56 11.69
C GLU A 219 -14.24 9.64 10.54
N SER A 220 -14.09 10.07 9.28
CA SER A 220 -14.39 9.21 8.12
C SER A 220 -13.43 8.02 7.98
N ILE A 221 -12.15 8.17 8.36
CA ILE A 221 -11.20 7.05 8.37
C ILE A 221 -11.60 6.03 9.44
N GLU A 222 -12.04 6.46 10.62
CA GLU A 222 -12.53 5.54 11.65
C GLU A 222 -13.79 4.80 11.20
N GLU A 223 -14.70 5.46 10.48
CA GLU A 223 -15.87 4.81 9.86
C GLU A 223 -15.45 3.77 8.81
N ILE A 224 -14.49 4.09 7.93
CA ILE A 224 -13.93 3.15 6.95
C ILE A 224 -13.31 1.93 7.64
N ILE A 225 -12.51 2.13 8.69
CA ILE A 225 -11.90 1.04 9.45
C ILE A 225 -12.97 0.18 10.12
N SER A 226 -14.00 0.79 10.70
CA SER A 226 -15.11 0.07 11.31
C SER A 226 -15.86 -0.79 10.29
N GLU A 227 -16.21 -0.22 9.13
CA GLU A 227 -16.88 -0.94 8.06
C GLU A 227 -16.01 -2.08 7.51
N LEU A 228 -14.70 -1.84 7.35
CA LEU A 228 -13.75 -2.85 6.93
C LEU A 228 -13.68 -4.01 7.93
N GLY A 229 -13.64 -3.71 9.23
CA GLY A 229 -13.66 -4.70 10.30
C GLY A 229 -14.93 -5.54 10.28
N GLU A 230 -16.10 -4.96 10.02
CA GLU A 230 -17.34 -5.71 9.85
C GLU A 230 -17.27 -6.69 8.66
N LYS A 231 -16.81 -6.22 7.49
CA LYS A 231 -16.72 -7.06 6.28
C LYS A 231 -15.69 -8.18 6.38
N LEU A 232 -14.61 -7.95 7.12
CA LEU A 232 -13.52 -8.89 7.30
C LEU A 232 -13.62 -9.74 8.57
N SER A 233 -14.65 -9.53 9.40
CA SER A 233 -14.79 -10.17 10.72
C SER A 233 -14.79 -11.71 10.72
N ASP A 234 -15.19 -12.35 9.62
CA ASP A 234 -15.11 -13.81 9.45
C ASP A 234 -13.66 -14.33 9.27
N HIS A 235 -12.72 -13.42 8.98
CA HIS A 235 -11.36 -13.73 8.55
C HIS A 235 -10.29 -13.11 9.45
N TRP A 236 -10.50 -11.87 9.91
CA TRP A 236 -9.53 -11.08 10.66
C TRP A 236 -10.18 -10.35 11.82
N ASN A 237 -9.41 -10.13 12.88
CA ASN A 237 -9.79 -9.28 14.00
C ASN A 237 -9.03 -7.95 13.90
N ILE A 238 -9.68 -6.95 13.31
CA ILE A 238 -9.17 -5.58 13.13
C ILE A 238 -10.17 -4.57 13.69
#